data_AF-A0A7J9H6S5-F1
#
_entry.id   AF-A0A7J9H6S5-F1
#
_cell.length_a   1.000
_cell.length_b   1.000
_cell.length_c   1.000
_cell.angle_alpha   90.00
_cell.angle_beta   90.00
_cell.angle_gamma   90.00
#
_symmetry.space_group_name_H-M   'P 1'
#
loop_
_entity.id
_entity.type
_entity.pdbx_description
1 polymer ?
#
loop_
_entity_poly.entity_id
_entity_poly.type
_entity_poly.pdbx_seq_one_letter_code
_entity_poly.pdbx_strand_id
1 'polypeptide(L)'
;ALIDYIKSDFDISIYWKTLAENGITKERLLSYDRAIHSDPSFRRDQKDGLLRDLGHYMRTLKAVHSGADLESAISNCMGYQAEGEGFMVGVQINPVADLPSGFPELLRFILQHVEDRNVEALIEGLLEARQELRPLLLKSSDRLKDLLFLDIALDSTVRTATERAYEELNNAGPEVNPVVFTIFSKIMYFITLVLENLALSSDDNEDLIYCLKGWHHAISMCKSQSAHWALYAKSVLDRTRLGLSSKAEWYQRILQPSAEYLGSLLEVDPWAINIFTEEVIRAGSAATLSSLINRLDPVLRETAHLGSWDFLMQVVMSWDSWQVISPVEVVGYVDVVEELLAVQNKSYDRPTILVAKSVKGEEEIPDGTVAVLTPDMPDVLSHVSVRARNCKVCFATCFDPKILADLQANKGKLLRLKPSSADVVYSEVKEVDLADSSNLKGDSPSSITLVRKQFGGKYAISAEEFTPEMVGAKSRNISYLKGKVPSWVGIPTSVALPFG
;
A
#
# COMPACT_ATOMS: atom_id res chain seq x y z
N ALA A 1 -21.63 -2.32 -15.65
CA ALA A 1 -21.75 -2.71 -17.08
C ALA A 1 -23.18 -3.04 -17.49
N LEU A 2 -23.78 -4.18 -17.11
CA LEU A 2 -25.17 -4.52 -17.53
C LEU A 2 -26.21 -3.55 -16.97
N ILE A 3 -26.08 -3.13 -15.70
CA ILE A 3 -26.98 -2.14 -15.10
C ILE A 3 -26.85 -0.79 -15.83
N ASP A 4 -25.64 -0.35 -16.16
CA ASP A 4 -25.40 0.90 -16.88
C ASP A 4 -25.96 0.86 -18.30
N TYR A 5 -25.76 -0.26 -19.00
CA TYR A 5 -26.38 -0.55 -20.30
C TYR A 5 -27.90 -0.40 -20.25
N ILE A 6 -28.56 -0.92 -19.22
CA ILE A 6 -30.01 -0.82 -19.08
C ILE A 6 -30.44 0.60 -18.69
N LYS A 7 -29.72 1.26 -17.77
CA LYS A 7 -29.96 2.65 -17.36
C LYS A 7 -29.84 3.62 -18.54
N SER A 8 -28.93 3.36 -19.48
CA SER A 8 -28.69 4.16 -20.68
C SER A 8 -29.59 3.81 -21.87
N ASP A 9 -30.78 3.24 -21.61
CA ASP A 9 -31.72 2.83 -22.66
C ASP A 9 -31.14 1.84 -23.68
N PHE A 10 -30.32 0.91 -23.20
CA PHE A 10 -29.71 -0.18 -23.99
C PHE A 10 -28.66 0.32 -25.00
N ASP A 11 -27.93 1.39 -24.65
CA ASP A 11 -26.78 1.87 -25.42
C ASP A 11 -25.56 0.97 -25.21
N ILE A 12 -25.23 0.18 -26.23
CA ILE A 12 -24.12 -0.78 -26.21
C ILE A 12 -22.75 -0.11 -26.05
N SER A 13 -22.61 1.16 -26.44
CA SER A 13 -21.36 1.89 -26.28
C SER A 13 -21.01 2.09 -24.81
N ILE A 14 -22.02 2.35 -23.97
CA ILE A 14 -21.86 2.50 -22.52
C ILE A 14 -21.46 1.18 -21.88
N TYR A 15 -22.07 0.06 -22.30
CA TYR A 15 -21.69 -1.28 -21.84
C TYR A 15 -20.18 -1.54 -22.03
N TRP A 16 -19.69 -1.34 -23.26
CA TRP A 16 -18.29 -1.59 -23.59
C TRP A 16 -17.34 -0.58 -22.93
N LYS A 17 -17.75 0.69 -22.83
CA LYS A 17 -17.00 1.71 -22.11
C LYS A 17 -16.80 1.34 -20.64
N THR A 18 -17.88 1.00 -19.94
CA THR A 18 -17.80 0.62 -18.51
C THR A 18 -16.93 -0.61 -18.30
N LEU A 19 -16.98 -1.61 -19.19
CA LEU A 19 -16.11 -2.78 -19.08
C LEU A 19 -14.63 -2.42 -19.29
N ALA A 20 -14.33 -1.61 -20.29
CA ALA A 20 -12.96 -1.18 -20.60
C ALA A 20 -12.35 -0.36 -19.46
N GLU A 21 -13.12 0.57 -18.88
CA GLU A 21 -12.70 1.38 -17.71
C GLU A 21 -12.37 0.50 -16.49
N ASN A 22 -12.95 -0.70 -16.39
CA ASN A 22 -12.69 -1.66 -15.32
C ASN A 22 -11.72 -2.78 -15.74
N GLY A 23 -10.97 -2.62 -16.83
CA GLY A 23 -9.95 -3.58 -17.27
C GLY A 23 -10.51 -4.91 -17.79
N ILE A 24 -11.77 -4.94 -18.19
CA ILE A 24 -12.42 -6.11 -18.78
C ILE A 24 -12.55 -5.89 -20.29
N THR A 25 -11.68 -6.53 -21.08
CA THR A 25 -11.72 -6.44 -22.54
C THR A 25 -12.57 -7.56 -23.15
N LYS A 26 -12.90 -7.44 -24.44
CA LYS A 26 -13.62 -8.48 -25.18
C LYS A 26 -12.82 -9.79 -25.24
N GLU A 27 -11.51 -9.70 -25.37
CA GLU A 27 -10.61 -10.87 -25.35
C GLU A 27 -10.64 -11.55 -23.98
N ARG A 28 -10.68 -10.77 -22.88
CA ARG A 28 -10.79 -11.29 -21.52
C ARG A 28 -12.12 -12.00 -21.28
N LEU A 29 -13.22 -11.47 -21.81
CA LEU A 29 -14.53 -12.13 -21.75
C LEU A 29 -14.55 -13.47 -22.51
N LEU A 30 -13.80 -13.57 -23.61
CA LEU A 30 -13.65 -14.79 -24.39
C LEU A 30 -12.71 -15.81 -23.74
N SER A 31 -11.85 -15.40 -22.81
CA SER A 31 -10.92 -16.29 -22.12
C SER A 31 -11.49 -16.95 -20.86
N TYR A 32 -12.73 -16.62 -20.47
CA TYR A 32 -13.39 -17.24 -19.31
C TYR A 32 -13.77 -18.70 -19.59
N ASP A 33 -13.79 -19.53 -18.54
CA ASP A 33 -14.20 -20.95 -18.61
C ASP A 33 -15.56 -21.14 -19.30
N ARG A 34 -16.45 -20.16 -19.14
CA ARG A 34 -17.64 -19.96 -19.97
C ARG A 34 -17.50 -18.66 -20.76
N ALA A 35 -16.86 -18.77 -21.91
CA ALA A 35 -16.58 -17.63 -22.78
C ALA A 35 -17.88 -16.88 -23.16
N ILE A 36 -17.85 -15.56 -23.01
CA ILE A 36 -18.97 -14.69 -23.36
C ILE A 36 -18.72 -14.13 -24.76
N HIS A 37 -19.43 -14.68 -25.75
CA HIS A 37 -19.23 -14.36 -27.16
C HIS A 37 -20.14 -13.25 -27.69
N SER A 38 -21.23 -12.96 -26.99
CA SER A 38 -22.32 -12.14 -27.51
C SER A 38 -22.54 -10.90 -26.66
N ASP A 39 -22.87 -9.81 -27.34
CA ASP A 39 -23.31 -8.57 -26.74
C ASP A 39 -24.66 -8.77 -26.03
N PRO A 40 -24.91 -8.08 -24.90
CA PRO A 40 -26.20 -8.16 -24.22
C PRO A 40 -27.33 -7.69 -25.15
N SER A 41 -28.44 -8.44 -25.15
CA SER A 41 -29.63 -8.11 -25.93
C SER A 41 -30.87 -8.30 -25.06
N PHE A 42 -31.45 -7.20 -24.61
CA PHE A 42 -32.65 -7.18 -23.77
C PHE A 42 -33.75 -6.38 -24.47
N ARG A 43 -35.01 -6.71 -24.15
CA ARG A 43 -36.14 -5.95 -24.68
C ARG A 43 -36.51 -4.80 -23.74
N ARG A 44 -37.05 -3.72 -24.30
CA ARG A 44 -37.41 -2.51 -23.54
C ARG A 44 -38.50 -2.74 -22.49
N ASP A 45 -39.44 -3.65 -22.75
CA ASP A 45 -40.47 -4.07 -21.79
C ASP A 45 -39.89 -4.75 -20.54
N GLN A 46 -38.65 -5.26 -20.62
CA GLN A 46 -37.98 -5.92 -19.50
C GLN A 46 -37.15 -4.95 -18.66
N LYS A 47 -37.05 -3.66 -19.03
CA LYS A 47 -36.12 -2.69 -18.43
C LYS A 47 -36.26 -2.63 -16.90
N ASP A 48 -37.46 -2.36 -16.41
CA ASP A 48 -37.69 -2.15 -14.97
C ASP A 48 -37.50 -3.44 -14.17
N GLY A 49 -37.95 -4.58 -14.72
CA GLY A 49 -37.74 -5.89 -14.12
C GLY A 49 -36.25 -6.26 -14.04
N LEU A 50 -35.49 -6.04 -15.11
CA LEU A 50 -34.05 -6.31 -15.14
C LEU A 50 -33.27 -5.39 -14.19
N LEU A 51 -33.61 -4.10 -14.12
CA LEU A 51 -32.97 -3.18 -13.17
C LEU A 51 -33.21 -3.62 -11.72
N ARG A 52 -34.45 -4.02 -11.41
CA ARG A 52 -34.81 -4.54 -10.10
C ARG A 52 -34.04 -5.82 -9.80
N ASP A 53 -34.14 -6.84 -10.64
CA ASP A 53 -33.63 -8.18 -10.38
C ASP A 53 -32.09 -8.22 -10.40
N LEU A 54 -31.43 -7.58 -11.37
CA LEU A 54 -29.97 -7.44 -11.40
C LEU A 54 -29.46 -6.56 -10.25
N GLY A 55 -30.22 -5.52 -9.87
CA GLY A 55 -29.91 -4.69 -8.71
C GLY A 55 -30.00 -5.47 -7.40
N HIS A 56 -30.99 -6.36 -7.24
CA HIS A 56 -31.07 -7.28 -6.10
C HIS A 56 -29.91 -8.28 -6.11
N TYR A 57 -29.62 -8.90 -7.25
CA TYR A 57 -28.52 -9.86 -7.36
C TYR A 57 -27.17 -9.20 -7.04
N MET A 58 -26.91 -7.99 -7.53
CA MET A 58 -25.71 -7.22 -7.20
C MET A 58 -25.63 -6.90 -5.70
N ARG A 59 -26.74 -6.50 -5.07
CA ARG A 59 -26.80 -6.31 -3.61
C ARG A 59 -26.49 -7.60 -2.85
N THR A 60 -27.03 -8.74 -3.27
CA THR A 60 -26.72 -10.03 -2.66
C THR A 60 -25.24 -10.39 -2.82
N LEU A 61 -24.67 -10.22 -4.01
CA LEU A 61 -23.24 -10.47 -4.23
C LEU A 61 -22.37 -9.58 -3.34
N LYS A 62 -22.70 -8.28 -3.24
CA LYS A 62 -22.02 -7.35 -2.34
C LYS A 62 -22.15 -7.78 -0.88
N ALA A 63 -23.36 -8.10 -0.42
CA ALA A 63 -23.59 -8.52 0.95
C ALA A 63 -22.89 -9.85 1.31
N VAL A 64 -22.81 -10.80 0.37
CA VAL A 64 -22.20 -12.12 0.58
C VAL A 64 -20.67 -12.08 0.46
N HIS A 65 -20.13 -11.29 -0.47
CA HIS A 65 -18.70 -11.26 -0.77
C HIS A 65 -17.96 -10.05 -0.20
N SER A 66 -18.68 -9.03 0.28
CA SER A 66 -18.12 -7.82 0.87
C SER A 66 -18.90 -7.44 2.12
N GLY A 67 -18.58 -8.10 3.24
CA GLY A 67 -19.20 -7.78 4.54
C GLY A 67 -19.04 -6.32 4.96
N ALA A 68 -18.04 -5.61 4.41
CA ALA A 68 -17.78 -4.18 4.60
C ALA A 68 -18.23 -3.30 3.41
N ASP A 69 -19.11 -3.79 2.53
CA ASP A 69 -19.77 -2.90 1.55
C ASP A 69 -20.64 -1.87 2.30
N LEU A 70 -20.46 -0.59 1.97
CA LEU A 70 -21.07 0.52 2.70
C LEU A 70 -22.59 0.46 2.75
N GLU A 71 -23.24 0.19 1.62
CA GLU A 71 -24.70 0.09 1.54
C GLU A 71 -25.22 -1.07 2.39
N SER A 72 -24.53 -2.21 2.31
CA SER A 72 -24.86 -3.42 3.08
C SER A 72 -24.66 -3.21 4.59
N ALA A 73 -23.54 -2.61 4.99
CA ALA A 73 -23.23 -2.35 6.39
C ALA A 73 -24.19 -1.33 7.01
N ILE A 74 -24.52 -0.26 6.27
CA ILE A 74 -25.53 0.72 6.69
C ILE A 74 -26.90 0.05 6.81
N SER A 75 -27.31 -0.76 5.83
CA SER A 75 -28.60 -1.47 5.86
C SER A 75 -28.71 -2.44 7.03
N ASN A 76 -27.64 -3.16 7.37
CA ASN A 76 -27.62 -4.07 8.52
C ASN A 76 -27.78 -3.32 9.86
N CYS A 77 -27.20 -2.12 9.96
CA CYS A 77 -27.31 -1.27 11.15
C CYS A 77 -28.65 -0.53 11.26
N MET A 78 -29.17 0.01 10.15
CA MET A 78 -30.47 0.69 10.10
C MET A 78 -31.67 -0.27 10.09
N GLY A 79 -31.42 -1.56 9.83
CA GLY A 79 -32.46 -2.56 9.63
C GLY A 79 -33.08 -2.49 8.24
N TYR A 80 -33.54 -3.64 7.75
CA TYR A 80 -34.29 -3.74 6.51
C TYR A 80 -35.23 -4.94 6.54
N GLN A 81 -36.24 -4.88 5.68
CA GLN A 81 -37.13 -5.98 5.41
C GLN A 81 -37.07 -6.32 3.92
N ALA A 82 -36.87 -7.59 3.63
CA ALA A 82 -36.90 -8.13 2.28
C ALA A 82 -37.88 -9.31 2.25
N GLU A 83 -38.95 -9.19 1.47
CA GLU A 83 -39.87 -10.30 1.23
C GLU A 83 -39.21 -11.28 0.25
N GLY A 84 -39.20 -12.57 0.60
CA GLY A 84 -38.77 -13.63 -0.31
C GLY A 84 -39.90 -13.99 -1.27
N GLU A 85 -39.61 -14.12 -2.55
CA GLU A 85 -40.55 -14.72 -3.50
C GLU A 85 -40.38 -16.26 -3.53
N GLY A 86 -41.49 -16.99 -3.47
CA GLY A 86 -41.52 -18.45 -3.57
C GLY A 86 -41.10 -19.18 -2.29
N PHE A 87 -40.12 -20.08 -2.38
CA PHE A 87 -39.62 -20.89 -1.25
C PHE A 87 -38.57 -20.17 -0.39
N MET A 88 -38.19 -18.94 -0.74
CA MET A 88 -37.22 -18.17 0.05
C MET A 88 -37.90 -17.55 1.25
N VAL A 89 -37.32 -17.73 2.44
CA VAL A 89 -37.80 -17.10 3.67
C VAL A 89 -37.45 -15.61 3.59
N GLY A 90 -38.45 -14.73 3.82
CA GLY A 90 -38.21 -13.30 3.95
C GLY A 90 -37.23 -12.99 5.08
N VAL A 91 -36.45 -11.92 4.92
CA VAL A 91 -35.46 -11.48 5.91
C VAL A 91 -35.98 -10.22 6.58
N GLN A 92 -36.00 -10.21 7.92
CA GLN A 92 -36.25 -9.04 8.72
C GLN A 92 -35.05 -8.80 9.64
N ILE A 93 -34.33 -7.72 9.39
CA ILE A 93 -33.26 -7.24 10.27
C ILE A 93 -33.78 -6.00 10.99
N ASN A 94 -33.80 -6.05 12.32
CA ASN A 94 -34.15 -4.89 13.13
C ASN A 94 -32.97 -3.91 13.22
N PRO A 95 -33.24 -2.59 13.29
CA PRO A 95 -32.22 -1.59 13.53
C PRO A 95 -31.44 -1.88 14.81
N VAL A 96 -30.17 -1.48 14.86
CA VAL A 96 -29.38 -1.53 16.09
C VAL A 96 -29.98 -0.56 17.10
N ALA A 97 -30.14 -1.03 18.34
CA ALA A 97 -30.63 -0.20 19.44
C ALA A 97 -29.60 0.87 19.81
N ASP A 98 -30.07 1.99 20.38
CA ASP A 98 -29.24 3.06 20.92
C ASP A 98 -28.31 3.78 19.91
N LEU A 99 -28.67 3.77 18.62
CA LEU A 99 -28.01 4.65 17.64
C LEU A 99 -28.25 6.12 18.01
N PRO A 100 -27.24 7.01 17.89
CA PRO A 100 -27.37 8.43 18.19
C PRO A 100 -28.50 9.09 17.38
N SER A 101 -29.13 10.10 17.98
CA SER A 101 -30.14 10.92 17.29
C SER A 101 -29.50 11.66 16.12
N GLY A 102 -30.04 11.52 14.91
CA GLY A 102 -29.47 12.11 13.69
C GLY A 102 -28.53 11.17 12.93
N PHE A 103 -28.06 10.08 13.55
CA PHE A 103 -27.20 9.10 12.90
C PHE A 103 -27.85 8.46 11.65
N PRO A 104 -29.14 8.06 11.67
CA PRO A 104 -29.80 7.53 10.47
C PRO A 104 -29.87 8.56 9.33
N GLU A 105 -30.09 9.84 9.64
CA GLU A 105 -30.10 10.92 8.66
C GLU A 105 -28.71 11.12 8.05
N LEU A 106 -27.66 11.07 8.87
CA LEU A 106 -26.27 11.14 8.43
C LEU A 106 -25.88 9.96 7.52
N LEU A 107 -26.27 8.72 7.87
CA LEU A 107 -26.03 7.56 7.01
C LEU A 107 -26.76 7.66 5.67
N ARG A 108 -27.99 8.20 5.65
CA ARG A 108 -28.72 8.46 4.39
C ARG A 108 -28.03 9.54 3.57
N PHE A 109 -27.54 10.61 4.20
CA PHE A 109 -26.75 11.63 3.54
C PHE A 109 -25.52 11.02 2.87
N ILE A 110 -24.74 10.21 3.60
CA ILE A 110 -23.57 9.52 3.07
C ILE A 110 -23.95 8.71 1.82
N LEU A 111 -24.97 7.85 1.90
CA LEU A 111 -25.41 7.02 0.78
C LEU A 111 -25.80 7.82 -0.47
N GLN A 112 -26.42 8.99 -0.28
CA GLN A 112 -26.83 9.86 -1.38
C GLN A 112 -25.64 10.52 -2.10
N HIS A 113 -24.53 10.74 -1.39
CA HIS A 113 -23.38 11.51 -1.89
C HIS A 113 -22.16 10.63 -2.22
N VAL A 114 -22.22 9.29 -2.06
CA VAL A 114 -21.09 8.39 -2.36
C VAL A 114 -20.57 8.56 -3.79
N GLU A 115 -21.47 8.74 -4.75
CA GLU A 115 -21.15 8.88 -6.17
C GLU A 115 -20.84 10.32 -6.60
N ASP A 116 -20.89 11.29 -5.68
CA ASP A 116 -20.62 12.68 -6.00
C ASP A 116 -19.15 12.91 -6.38
N ARG A 117 -18.95 13.86 -7.29
CA ARG A 117 -17.61 14.33 -7.68
C ARG A 117 -16.98 15.18 -6.60
N ASN A 118 -17.74 16.12 -6.01
CA ASN A 118 -17.24 16.89 -4.88
C ASN A 118 -17.35 16.08 -3.59
N VAL A 119 -16.23 15.52 -3.17
CA VAL A 119 -16.16 14.59 -2.04
C VAL A 119 -16.00 15.25 -0.67
N GLU A 120 -15.85 16.57 -0.58
CA GLU A 120 -15.59 17.26 0.71
C GLU A 120 -16.67 16.98 1.75
N ALA A 121 -17.92 17.29 1.43
CA ALA A 121 -19.05 17.08 2.34
C ALA A 121 -19.27 15.59 2.64
N LEU A 122 -18.97 14.70 1.68
CA LEU A 122 -19.01 13.26 1.88
C LEU A 122 -17.99 12.82 2.93
N ILE A 123 -16.72 13.27 2.83
CA ILE A 123 -15.67 12.89 3.77
C ILE A 123 -15.97 13.44 5.18
N GLU A 124 -16.45 14.67 5.28
CA GLU A 124 -16.90 15.25 6.56
C GLU A 124 -18.00 14.40 7.19
N GLY A 125 -19.05 14.05 6.42
CA GLY A 125 -20.14 13.21 6.91
C GLY A 125 -19.69 11.80 7.31
N LEU A 126 -18.76 11.21 6.56
CA LEU A 126 -18.15 9.92 6.91
C LEU A 126 -17.40 9.99 8.24
N LEU A 127 -16.62 11.05 8.49
CA LEU A 127 -15.88 11.23 9.74
C LEU A 127 -16.81 11.48 10.92
N GLU A 128 -17.81 12.33 10.75
CA GLU A 128 -18.84 12.56 11.76
C GLU A 128 -19.54 11.23 12.13
N ALA A 129 -19.86 10.40 11.14
CA ALA A 129 -20.45 9.09 11.39
C ALA A 129 -19.49 8.18 12.19
N ARG A 130 -18.19 8.18 11.88
CA ARG A 130 -17.22 7.39 12.65
C ARG A 130 -17.03 7.90 14.08
N GLN A 131 -17.05 9.22 14.28
CA GLN A 131 -17.00 9.82 15.61
C GLN A 131 -18.20 9.42 16.46
N GLU A 132 -19.41 9.52 15.91
CA GLU A 132 -20.67 9.15 16.57
C GLU A 132 -20.77 7.64 16.84
N LEU A 133 -20.17 6.82 15.97
CA LEU A 133 -20.12 5.36 16.12
C LEU A 133 -19.14 4.90 17.22
N ARG A 134 -18.06 5.64 17.44
CA ARG A 134 -16.96 5.25 18.35
C ARG A 134 -17.41 4.87 19.77
N PRO A 135 -18.29 5.61 20.47
CA PRO A 135 -18.76 5.22 21.79
C PRO A 135 -19.52 3.90 21.82
N LEU A 136 -20.16 3.50 20.70
CA LEU A 136 -20.87 2.23 20.59
C LEU A 136 -19.90 1.06 20.40
N LEU A 137 -18.80 1.26 19.67
CA LEU A 137 -17.76 0.24 19.48
C LEU A 137 -17.05 -0.15 20.78
N LEU A 138 -17.00 0.78 21.74
CA LEU A 138 -16.39 0.55 23.06
C LEU A 138 -17.34 -0.14 24.05
N LYS A 139 -18.62 -0.34 23.70
CA LYS A 139 -19.62 -1.00 24.53
C LYS A 139 -19.85 -2.42 24.03
N SER A 140 -20.05 -3.36 24.96
CA SER A 140 -20.51 -4.70 24.61
C SER A 140 -21.94 -4.64 24.05
N SER A 141 -22.15 -5.20 22.86
CA SER A 141 -23.46 -5.27 22.20
C SER A 141 -23.58 -6.59 21.44
N ASP A 142 -24.78 -7.17 21.42
CA ASP A 142 -25.08 -8.38 20.64
C ASP A 142 -24.94 -8.15 19.13
N ARG A 143 -24.95 -6.89 18.69
CA ARG A 143 -24.78 -6.46 17.30
C ARG A 143 -23.43 -5.76 17.06
N LEU A 144 -22.45 -5.93 17.95
CA LEU A 144 -21.11 -5.31 17.83
C LEU A 144 -20.43 -5.62 16.49
N LYS A 145 -20.63 -6.85 15.97
CA LYS A 145 -20.12 -7.24 14.65
C LYS A 145 -20.58 -6.27 13.56
N ASP A 146 -21.87 -5.93 13.52
CA ASP A 146 -22.40 -5.05 12.46
C ASP A 146 -21.88 -3.63 12.59
N LEU A 147 -21.68 -3.15 13.81
CA LEU A 147 -21.05 -1.86 14.07
C LEU A 147 -19.58 -1.83 13.61
N LEU A 148 -18.82 -2.91 13.82
CA LEU A 148 -17.45 -3.03 13.32
C LEU A 148 -17.39 -3.04 11.79
N PHE A 149 -18.29 -3.79 11.13
CA PHE A 149 -18.38 -3.77 9.66
C PHE A 149 -18.79 -2.40 9.12
N LEU A 150 -19.67 -1.67 9.82
CA LEU A 150 -19.99 -0.30 9.48
C LEU A 150 -18.78 0.62 9.61
N ASP A 151 -18.01 0.55 10.70
CA ASP A 151 -16.80 1.38 10.87
C ASP A 151 -15.76 1.11 9.78
N ILE A 152 -15.50 -0.17 9.45
CA ILE A 152 -14.58 -0.56 8.37
C ILE A 152 -15.08 -0.04 7.02
N ALA A 153 -16.39 -0.12 6.76
CA ALA A 153 -16.98 0.37 5.52
C ALA A 153 -16.85 1.91 5.40
N LEU A 154 -17.08 2.63 6.50
CA LEU A 154 -16.90 4.08 6.57
C LEU A 154 -15.43 4.47 6.33
N ASP A 155 -14.48 3.81 7.01
CA ASP A 155 -13.03 4.02 6.83
C ASP A 155 -12.58 3.78 5.38
N SER A 156 -13.00 2.66 4.80
CA SER A 156 -12.69 2.34 3.41
C SER A 156 -13.31 3.34 2.45
N THR A 157 -14.48 3.91 2.77
CA THR A 157 -15.12 4.92 1.91
C THR A 157 -14.38 6.26 2.01
N VAL A 158 -13.87 6.64 3.19
CA VAL A 158 -13.01 7.83 3.34
C VAL A 158 -11.78 7.69 2.46
N ARG A 159 -11.15 6.52 2.43
CA ARG A 159 -10.01 6.23 1.56
C ARG A 159 -10.36 6.45 0.08
N THR A 160 -11.37 5.75 -0.43
CA THR A 160 -11.79 5.82 -1.84
C THR A 160 -12.26 7.22 -2.25
N ALA A 161 -12.98 7.94 -1.37
CA ALA A 161 -13.39 9.32 -1.62
C ALA A 161 -12.17 10.25 -1.72
N THR A 162 -11.19 10.08 -0.84
CA THR A 162 -9.96 10.88 -0.85
C THR A 162 -9.11 10.60 -2.09
N GLU A 163 -8.96 9.34 -2.49
CA GLU A 163 -8.24 8.96 -3.72
C GLU A 163 -8.86 9.62 -4.96
N ARG A 164 -10.20 9.64 -5.05
CA ARG A 164 -10.91 10.39 -6.10
C ARG A 164 -10.64 11.90 -6.05
N ALA A 165 -10.68 12.51 -4.86
CA ALA A 165 -10.32 13.92 -4.69
C ALA A 165 -8.89 14.21 -5.15
N TYR A 166 -7.97 13.30 -4.85
CA TYR A 166 -6.56 13.42 -5.20
C TYR A 166 -6.34 13.41 -6.72
N GLU A 167 -7.03 12.54 -7.45
CA GLU A 167 -7.03 12.50 -8.91
C GLU A 167 -7.55 13.81 -9.52
N GLU A 168 -8.66 14.35 -9.01
CA GLU A 168 -9.20 15.65 -9.46
C GLU A 168 -8.20 16.78 -9.21
N LEU A 169 -7.58 16.79 -8.03
CA LEU A 169 -6.55 17.76 -7.70
C LEU A 169 -5.34 17.62 -8.64
N ASN A 170 -4.94 16.40 -9.04
CA ASN A 170 -3.80 16.18 -9.96
C ASN A 170 -4.07 16.71 -11.37
N ASN A 171 -5.32 16.65 -11.82
CA ASN A 171 -5.73 17.09 -13.15
C ASN A 171 -5.97 18.61 -13.25
N ALA A 172 -6.03 19.33 -12.12
CA ALA A 172 -6.07 20.78 -12.11
C ALA A 172 -4.70 21.33 -12.53
N GLY A 173 -4.58 21.72 -13.81
CA GLY A 173 -3.34 22.25 -14.38
C GLY A 173 -2.81 23.50 -13.64
N PRO A 174 -1.51 23.82 -13.81
CA PRO A 174 -0.88 24.98 -13.19
C PRO A 174 -1.33 26.28 -13.87
N GLU A 175 -2.56 26.72 -13.61
CA GLU A 175 -3.04 28.04 -14.07
C GLU A 175 -3.17 29.04 -12.92
N VAL A 176 -2.24 29.98 -12.93
CA VAL A 176 -2.26 31.37 -12.41
C VAL A 176 -2.56 31.58 -10.91
N ASN A 177 -1.72 32.41 -10.31
CA ASN A 177 -1.46 32.67 -8.88
C ASN A 177 -2.64 32.75 -7.85
N PRO A 178 -3.91 33.12 -8.13
CA PRO A 178 -4.97 33.01 -7.11
C PRO A 178 -5.53 31.59 -6.91
N VAL A 179 -5.35 30.67 -7.86
CA VAL A 179 -5.90 29.29 -7.80
C VAL A 179 -5.00 28.38 -6.95
N VAL A 180 -3.69 28.61 -7.01
CA VAL A 180 -2.65 27.80 -6.34
C VAL A 180 -2.83 27.78 -4.81
N PHE A 181 -3.09 28.94 -4.20
CA PHE A 181 -3.35 29.04 -2.75
C PHE A 181 -4.60 28.24 -2.33
N THR A 182 -5.64 28.23 -3.17
CA THR A 182 -6.89 27.52 -2.92
C THR A 182 -6.68 26.02 -2.99
N ILE A 183 -5.91 25.54 -3.98
CA ILE A 183 -5.55 24.12 -4.12
C ILE A 183 -4.76 23.63 -2.91
N PHE A 184 -3.74 24.36 -2.45
CA PHE A 184 -2.95 23.94 -1.29
C PHE A 184 -3.72 24.00 0.02
N SER A 185 -4.55 25.02 0.21
CA SER A 185 -5.48 25.06 1.34
C SER A 185 -6.41 23.84 1.34
N LYS A 186 -6.87 23.40 0.15
CA LYS A 186 -7.69 22.20 -0.01
C LYS A 186 -6.92 20.91 0.30
N ILE A 187 -5.65 20.79 -0.15
CA ILE A 187 -4.80 19.64 0.20
C ILE A 187 -4.55 19.58 1.71
N MET A 188 -4.21 20.69 2.36
CA MET A 188 -4.04 20.75 3.81
C MET A 188 -5.33 20.37 4.55
N TYR A 189 -6.49 20.77 4.01
CA TYR A 189 -7.78 20.39 4.57
C TYR A 189 -8.05 18.88 4.44
N PHE A 190 -7.81 18.28 3.26
CA PHE A 190 -7.91 16.83 3.13
C PHE A 190 -6.92 16.09 4.04
N ILE A 191 -5.71 16.62 4.22
CA ILE A 191 -4.75 16.07 5.19
C ILE A 191 -5.36 16.08 6.60
N THR A 192 -6.04 17.14 7.03
CA THR A 192 -6.71 17.14 8.35
C THR A 192 -7.80 16.07 8.46
N LEU A 193 -8.64 15.92 7.44
CA LEU A 193 -9.74 14.95 7.44
C LEU A 193 -9.21 13.50 7.47
N VAL A 194 -8.21 13.18 6.66
CA VAL A 194 -7.63 11.82 6.61
C VAL A 194 -6.82 11.51 7.86
N LEU A 195 -6.11 12.49 8.40
CA LEU A 195 -5.37 12.34 9.66
C LEU A 195 -6.30 12.12 10.84
N GLU A 196 -7.44 12.81 10.88
CA GLU A 196 -8.50 12.56 11.84
C GLU A 196 -9.09 11.15 11.69
N ASN A 197 -9.36 10.72 10.46
CA ASN A 197 -9.78 9.34 10.16
C ASN A 197 -8.79 8.31 10.74
N LEU A 198 -7.50 8.52 10.49
CA LEU A 198 -6.44 7.65 10.96
C LEU A 198 -6.32 7.65 12.49
N ALA A 199 -6.52 8.81 13.13
CA ALA A 199 -6.56 8.93 14.58
C ALA A 199 -7.76 8.17 15.17
N LEU A 200 -8.90 8.11 14.47
CA LEU A 200 -10.04 7.30 14.89
C LEU A 200 -9.72 5.80 14.85
N SER A 201 -9.00 5.34 13.82
CA SER A 201 -8.56 3.94 13.64
C SER A 201 -7.33 3.53 14.45
N SER A 202 -6.71 4.45 15.21
CA SER A 202 -5.44 4.20 15.90
C SER A 202 -5.59 4.21 17.42
N ASP A 203 -5.06 3.19 18.07
CA ASP A 203 -4.70 3.24 19.50
C ASP A 203 -3.47 4.12 19.73
N ASP A 204 -3.32 4.67 20.94
CA ASP A 204 -2.21 5.56 21.32
C ASP A 204 -1.95 6.66 20.28
N ASN A 205 -3.00 7.40 19.96
CA ASN A 205 -3.04 8.35 18.84
C ASN A 205 -2.57 9.77 19.19
N GLU A 206 -1.92 9.96 20.35
CA GLU A 206 -1.53 11.27 20.86
C GLU A 206 -0.71 12.09 19.84
N ASP A 207 0.28 11.46 19.20
CA ASP A 207 1.09 12.10 18.17
C ASP A 207 0.29 12.50 16.93
N LEU A 208 -0.70 11.70 16.53
CA LEU A 208 -1.60 12.02 15.41
C LEU A 208 -2.49 13.22 15.77
N ILE A 209 -2.97 13.31 17.01
CA ILE A 209 -3.74 14.45 17.50
C ILE A 209 -2.89 15.73 17.55
N TYR A 210 -1.61 15.65 17.93
CA TYR A 210 -0.71 16.79 17.84
C TYR A 210 -0.48 17.25 16.40
N CYS A 211 -0.31 16.30 15.46
CA CYS A 211 -0.21 16.62 14.04
C CYS A 211 -1.50 17.27 13.53
N LEU A 212 -2.67 16.77 13.94
CA LEU A 212 -3.98 17.32 13.55
C LEU A 212 -4.13 18.78 14.03
N LYS A 213 -3.76 19.06 15.28
CA LYS A 213 -3.74 20.44 15.83
C LYS A 213 -2.75 21.32 15.06
N GLY A 214 -1.58 20.80 14.73
CA GLY A 214 -0.58 21.47 13.91
C GLY A 214 -1.13 21.85 12.54
N TRP A 215 -1.80 20.93 11.84
CA TRP A 215 -2.38 21.21 10.53
C TRP A 215 -3.49 22.26 10.58
N HIS A 216 -4.38 22.21 11.57
CA HIS A 216 -5.38 23.26 11.78
C HIS A 216 -4.72 24.64 11.98
N HIS A 217 -3.64 24.70 12.77
CA HIS A 217 -2.90 25.94 12.96
C HIS A 217 -2.21 26.40 11.67
N ALA A 218 -1.60 25.49 10.91
CA ALA A 218 -0.98 25.78 9.62
C ALA A 218 -2.00 26.35 8.62
N ILE A 219 -3.21 25.78 8.54
CA ILE A 219 -4.32 26.30 7.72
C ILE A 219 -4.71 27.71 8.17
N SER A 220 -4.81 27.95 9.48
CA SER A 220 -5.10 29.28 10.02
C SER A 220 -4.02 30.30 9.67
N MET A 221 -2.74 29.93 9.76
CA MET A 221 -1.60 30.79 9.40
C MET A 221 -1.56 31.07 7.89
N CYS A 222 -1.89 30.07 7.08
CA CYS A 222 -1.98 30.19 5.63
C CYS A 222 -3.09 31.19 5.26
N LYS A 223 -4.29 31.04 5.84
CA LYS A 223 -5.43 31.96 5.65
C LYS A 223 -5.12 33.41 6.07
N SER A 224 -4.33 33.59 7.14
CA SER A 224 -3.90 34.92 7.58
C SER A 224 -2.66 35.46 6.84
N GLN A 225 -2.14 34.73 5.85
CA GLN A 225 -0.95 35.09 5.05
C GLN A 225 0.29 35.37 5.90
N SER A 226 0.46 34.64 7.00
CA SER A 226 1.62 34.78 7.89
C SER A 226 2.92 34.39 7.17
N ALA A 227 3.97 35.20 7.24
CA ALA A 227 5.22 34.98 6.50
C ALA A 227 5.88 33.60 6.73
N HIS A 228 5.61 32.93 7.86
CA HIS A 228 6.22 31.65 8.23
C HIS A 228 5.26 30.46 8.12
N TRP A 229 4.10 30.63 7.48
CA TRP A 229 3.09 29.56 7.39
C TRP A 229 3.64 28.30 6.72
N ALA A 230 4.46 28.45 5.66
CA ALA A 230 5.01 27.33 4.90
C ALA A 230 6.07 26.55 5.70
N LEU A 231 6.96 27.26 6.41
CA LEU A 231 7.94 26.65 7.32
C LEU A 231 7.23 25.87 8.45
N TYR A 232 6.20 26.46 9.04
CA TYR A 232 5.42 25.78 10.07
C TYR A 232 4.70 24.54 9.51
N ALA A 233 4.01 24.68 8.38
CA ALA A 233 3.35 23.56 7.70
C ALA A 233 4.33 22.42 7.37
N LYS A 234 5.55 22.74 6.91
CA LYS A 234 6.61 21.75 6.65
C LYS A 234 7.00 20.99 7.90
N SER A 235 7.16 21.67 9.03
CA SER A 235 7.47 21.01 10.30
C SER A 235 6.36 20.04 10.75
N VAL A 236 5.10 20.41 10.52
CA VAL A 236 3.95 19.54 10.82
C VAL A 236 3.89 18.37 9.83
N LEU A 237 4.20 18.61 8.55
CA LEU A 237 4.33 17.57 7.52
C LEU A 237 5.36 16.52 7.92
N ASP A 238 6.56 16.94 8.32
CA ASP A 238 7.63 16.03 8.74
C ASP A 238 7.25 15.24 9.99
N ARG A 239 6.62 15.90 10.97
CA ARG A 239 6.08 15.21 12.15
C ARG A 239 5.01 14.17 11.78
N THR A 240 4.13 14.50 10.84
CA THR A 240 3.07 13.58 10.37
C THR A 240 3.69 12.37 9.68
N ARG A 241 4.71 12.57 8.84
CA ARG A 241 5.47 11.52 8.16
C ARG A 241 6.20 10.60 9.14
N LEU A 242 6.78 11.15 10.21
CA LEU A 242 7.36 10.37 11.30
C LEU A 242 6.30 9.54 12.02
N GLY A 243 5.13 10.13 12.31
CA GLY A 243 3.99 9.42 12.91
C GLY A 243 3.53 8.23 12.06
N LEU A 244 3.41 8.41 10.74
CA LEU A 244 3.09 7.34 9.80
C LEU A 244 4.14 6.22 9.79
N SER A 245 5.42 6.60 9.80
CA SER A 245 6.54 5.64 9.80
C SER A 245 6.54 4.80 11.09
N SER A 246 6.40 5.45 12.25
CA SER A 246 6.32 4.78 13.55
C SER A 246 5.14 3.80 13.61
N LYS A 247 4.00 4.16 13.00
CA LYS A 247 2.82 3.29 12.98
C LYS A 247 3.01 2.09 12.05
N ALA A 248 3.62 2.30 10.87
CA ALA A 248 3.97 1.21 9.96
C ALA A 248 4.91 0.19 10.62
N GLU A 249 5.95 0.67 11.31
CA GLU A 249 6.86 -0.20 12.07
C GLU A 249 6.15 -0.92 13.22
N TRP A 250 5.20 -0.28 13.88
CA TRP A 250 4.40 -0.92 14.92
C TRP A 250 3.52 -2.04 14.34
N TYR A 251 2.81 -1.79 13.23
CA TYR A 251 2.04 -2.82 12.55
C TYR A 251 2.91 -4.00 12.11
N GLN A 252 4.08 -3.72 11.53
CA GLN A 252 5.05 -4.76 11.16
C GLN A 252 5.41 -5.65 12.35
N ARG A 253 5.66 -5.06 13.52
CA ARG A 253 6.02 -5.81 14.74
C ARG A 253 4.89 -6.68 15.27
N ILE A 254 3.63 -6.25 15.17
CA ILE A 254 2.50 -6.97 15.78
C ILE A 254 1.82 -7.95 14.81
N LEU A 255 1.72 -7.62 13.52
CA LEU A 255 0.96 -8.40 12.54
C LEU A 255 1.84 -9.42 11.81
N GLN A 256 3.04 -9.02 11.38
CA GLN A 256 3.88 -9.87 10.53
C GLN A 256 4.23 -11.22 11.16
N PRO A 257 4.60 -11.32 12.46
CA PRO A 257 4.92 -12.61 13.06
C PRO A 257 3.74 -13.59 13.03
N SER A 258 2.51 -13.08 13.19
CA SER A 258 1.29 -13.89 13.10
C SER A 258 1.02 -14.31 11.66
N ALA A 259 1.26 -13.42 10.69
CA ALA A 259 1.13 -13.73 9.26
C ALA A 259 2.13 -14.81 8.81
N GLU A 260 3.38 -14.74 9.27
CA GLU A 260 4.41 -15.75 9.00
C GLU A 260 4.06 -17.11 9.63
N TYR A 261 3.64 -17.09 10.91
CA TYR A 261 3.26 -18.31 11.62
C TYR A 261 2.05 -18.99 10.97
N LEU A 262 0.96 -18.27 10.75
CA LEU A 262 -0.25 -18.85 10.15
C LEU A 262 -0.06 -19.18 8.68
N GLY A 263 0.62 -18.31 7.93
CA GLY A 263 0.88 -18.52 6.50
C GLY A 263 1.71 -19.77 6.25
N SER A 264 2.74 -20.02 7.08
CA SER A 264 3.56 -21.23 6.96
C SER A 264 2.78 -22.52 7.27
N LEU A 265 1.88 -22.50 8.26
CA LEU A 265 1.03 -23.65 8.60
C LEU A 265 -0.06 -23.92 7.56
N LEU A 266 -0.57 -22.87 6.92
CA LEU A 266 -1.61 -22.95 5.90
C LEU A 266 -1.05 -23.15 4.48
N GLU A 267 0.27 -23.29 4.35
CA GLU A 267 0.98 -23.44 3.07
C GLU A 267 0.66 -22.30 2.08
N VAL A 268 0.50 -21.08 2.59
CA VAL A 268 0.32 -19.86 1.77
C VAL A 268 1.64 -19.54 1.06
N ASP A 269 1.55 -19.01 -0.15
CA ASP A 269 2.74 -18.64 -0.93
C ASP A 269 3.64 -17.66 -0.16
N PRO A 270 4.97 -17.89 -0.11
CA PRO A 270 5.90 -17.04 0.65
C PRO A 270 5.85 -15.56 0.27
N TRP A 271 5.61 -15.23 -1.01
CA TRP A 271 5.53 -13.85 -1.46
C TRP A 271 4.36 -13.11 -0.78
N ALA A 272 3.20 -13.75 -0.67
CA ALA A 272 2.00 -13.16 -0.07
C ALA A 272 2.17 -12.99 1.45
N ILE A 273 2.87 -13.93 2.10
CA ILE A 273 3.23 -13.83 3.51
C ILE A 273 4.15 -12.61 3.72
N ASN A 274 5.20 -12.47 2.92
CA ASN A 274 6.24 -11.46 3.10
C ASN A 274 5.74 -10.01 2.97
N ILE A 275 4.67 -9.78 2.20
CA ILE A 275 4.08 -8.44 2.02
C ILE A 275 2.81 -8.22 2.84
N PHE A 276 2.35 -9.21 3.61
CA PHE A 276 1.03 -9.17 4.24
C PHE A 276 0.78 -7.88 5.03
N THR A 277 1.70 -7.55 5.94
CA THR A 277 1.52 -6.36 6.79
C THR A 277 1.65 -5.06 5.99
N GLU A 278 2.49 -5.05 4.98
CA GLU A 278 2.63 -3.91 4.08
C GLU A 278 1.33 -3.64 3.33
N GLU A 279 0.70 -4.68 2.78
CA GLU A 279 -0.59 -4.57 2.10
C GLU A 279 -1.70 -4.14 3.05
N VAL A 280 -1.68 -4.57 4.32
CA VAL A 280 -2.62 -4.07 5.35
C VAL A 280 -2.44 -2.56 5.58
N ILE A 281 -1.20 -2.06 5.63
CA ILE A 281 -0.93 -0.63 5.77
C ILE A 281 -1.38 0.14 4.52
N ARG A 282 -1.06 -0.39 3.32
CA ARG A 282 -1.40 0.21 2.03
C ARG A 282 -2.91 0.25 1.76
N ALA A 283 -3.65 -0.74 2.27
CA ALA A 283 -5.10 -0.80 2.15
C ALA A 283 -5.84 0.21 3.06
N GLY A 284 -5.16 0.81 4.04
CA GLY A 284 -5.75 1.77 4.98
C GLY A 284 -5.56 3.24 4.58
N SER A 285 -6.18 4.15 5.34
CA SER A 285 -6.06 5.61 5.10
C SER A 285 -4.65 6.18 5.30
N ALA A 286 -3.75 5.44 5.94
CA ALA A 286 -2.36 5.85 6.12
C ALA A 286 -1.65 6.07 4.78
N ALA A 287 -1.91 5.22 3.79
CA ALA A 287 -1.34 5.33 2.45
C ALA A 287 -1.81 6.61 1.74
N THR A 288 -3.10 6.89 1.77
CA THR A 288 -3.67 8.09 1.16
C THR A 288 -3.17 9.36 1.83
N LEU A 289 -3.03 9.36 3.17
CA LEU A 289 -2.43 10.48 3.89
C LEU A 289 -0.97 10.70 3.45
N SER A 290 -0.20 9.63 3.32
CA SER A 290 1.18 9.71 2.85
C SER A 290 1.25 10.29 1.45
N SER A 291 0.36 9.88 0.53
CA SER A 291 0.31 10.42 -0.83
C SER A 291 -0.02 11.92 -0.87
N LEU A 292 -0.97 12.38 -0.05
CA LEU A 292 -1.27 13.81 0.09
C LEU A 292 -0.08 14.62 0.61
N ILE A 293 0.62 14.08 1.61
CA ILE A 293 1.81 14.68 2.20
C ILE A 293 2.95 14.77 1.18
N ASN A 294 3.23 13.69 0.45
CA ASN A 294 4.30 13.66 -0.54
C ASN A 294 4.02 14.61 -1.70
N ARG A 295 2.75 14.86 -2.03
CA ARG A 295 2.39 15.90 -2.99
C ARG A 295 2.62 17.33 -2.46
N LEU A 296 2.36 17.56 -1.18
CA LEU A 296 2.46 18.88 -0.57
C LEU A 296 3.91 19.29 -0.25
N ASP A 297 4.80 18.31 -0.02
CA ASP A 297 6.19 18.58 0.42
C ASP A 297 7.00 19.46 -0.55
N PRO A 298 7.06 19.20 -1.87
CA PRO A 298 7.84 20.03 -2.80
C PRO A 298 7.37 21.49 -2.81
N VAL A 299 6.05 21.69 -2.70
CA VAL A 299 5.42 23.01 -2.65
C VAL A 299 5.81 23.75 -1.39
N LEU A 300 5.76 23.08 -0.23
CA LEU A 300 6.16 23.70 1.03
C LEU A 300 7.64 24.02 1.05
N ARG A 301 8.48 23.17 0.46
CA ARG A 301 9.92 23.43 0.31
C ARG A 301 10.19 24.66 -0.54
N GLU A 302 9.55 24.77 -1.69
CA GLU A 302 9.65 25.95 -2.56
C GLU A 302 9.17 27.22 -1.86
N THR A 303 7.97 27.18 -1.27
CA THR A 303 7.35 28.33 -0.60
C THR A 303 8.12 28.78 0.64
N ALA A 304 8.76 27.84 1.35
CA ALA A 304 9.55 28.11 2.54
C ALA A 304 11.03 28.43 2.23
N HIS A 305 11.43 28.41 0.96
CA HIS A 305 12.83 28.51 0.53
C HIS A 305 13.75 27.46 1.18
N LEU A 306 13.23 26.25 1.43
CA LEU A 306 13.95 25.11 1.97
C LEU A 306 14.51 24.25 0.83
N GLY A 307 15.65 24.68 0.27
CA GLY A 307 16.35 23.99 -0.81
C GLY A 307 17.20 24.92 -1.68
N SER A 308 18.34 24.43 -2.17
CA SER A 308 19.32 25.23 -2.94
C SER A 308 18.88 25.46 -4.38
N TRP A 309 17.88 26.30 -4.63
CA TRP A 309 17.50 26.68 -6.00
C TRP A 309 17.25 28.18 -6.20
N ASP A 310 17.74 29.05 -5.32
CA ASP A 310 17.93 30.44 -5.73
C ASP A 310 19.16 31.16 -5.14
N PHE A 311 19.72 31.97 -6.04
CA PHE A 311 21.03 32.60 -6.01
C PHE A 311 20.99 33.87 -5.16
N LEU A 312 21.03 33.78 -3.82
CA LEU A 312 21.45 34.84 -2.87
C LEU A 312 21.08 34.47 -1.41
N MET A 313 21.81 33.53 -0.79
CA MET A 313 22.16 33.57 0.65
C MET A 313 22.98 32.32 1.00
N GLN A 314 24.27 32.36 0.67
CA GLN A 314 25.25 31.48 1.32
C GLN A 314 25.34 31.91 2.79
N VAL A 315 24.93 31.02 3.70
CA VAL A 315 25.52 30.77 5.05
C VAL A 315 24.59 29.90 5.94
N VAL A 316 23.32 29.67 5.61
CA VAL A 316 22.40 28.91 6.52
C VAL A 316 22.01 27.49 6.07
N MET A 317 22.16 27.12 4.80
CA MET A 317 21.48 25.93 4.26
C MET A 317 22.42 24.73 4.05
N SER A 318 22.54 23.85 5.05
CA SER A 318 23.13 22.51 4.92
C SER A 318 22.27 21.40 5.55
N TRP A 319 21.11 21.74 6.11
CA TRP A 319 20.34 20.85 6.99
C TRP A 319 19.10 20.23 6.33
N ASP A 320 18.89 20.44 5.02
CA ASP A 320 17.65 20.02 4.34
C ASP A 320 17.88 19.40 2.95
N SER A 321 19.11 18.94 2.66
CA SER A 321 19.47 18.30 1.38
C SER A 321 19.01 16.85 1.28
N TRP A 322 18.58 16.26 2.40
CA TRP A 322 18.23 14.85 2.49
C TRP A 322 16.86 14.64 3.10
N GLN A 323 16.21 13.57 2.67
CA GLN A 323 15.11 12.95 3.39
C GLN A 323 15.46 11.49 3.62
N VAL A 324 15.65 11.11 4.88
CA VAL A 324 16.01 9.74 5.25
C VAL A 324 14.75 8.93 5.52
N ILE A 325 14.57 7.84 4.76
CA ILE A 325 13.42 6.93 4.86
C ILE A 325 13.76 5.75 5.78
N SER A 326 14.96 5.17 5.61
CA SER A 326 15.47 4.06 6.41
C SER A 326 16.89 4.40 6.89
N PRO A 327 17.07 4.78 8.17
CA PRO A 327 18.34 5.27 8.71
C PRO A 327 19.24 4.12 9.19
N VAL A 328 19.78 3.33 8.25
CA VAL A 328 20.70 2.23 8.56
C VAL A 328 22.13 2.62 8.19
N GLU A 329 23.07 2.54 9.14
CA GLU A 329 24.49 2.71 8.83
C GLU A 329 24.99 1.51 8.02
N VAL A 330 25.57 1.78 6.85
CA VAL A 330 26.01 0.74 5.91
C VAL A 330 27.34 1.09 5.26
N VAL A 331 28.03 0.06 4.78
CA VAL A 331 29.24 0.18 3.96
C VAL A 331 29.03 -0.67 2.71
N GLY A 332 29.27 -0.08 1.53
CA GLY A 332 29.07 -0.80 0.27
C GLY A 332 29.71 -0.10 -0.92
N TYR A 333 29.81 -0.83 -2.04
CA TYR A 333 30.34 -0.32 -3.29
C TYR A 333 29.26 0.46 -4.03
N VAL A 334 29.59 1.65 -4.52
CA VAL A 334 28.64 2.46 -5.27
C VAL A 334 28.42 1.88 -6.67
N ASP A 335 27.17 1.66 -7.04
CA ASP A 335 26.75 1.46 -8.42
C ASP A 335 25.66 2.47 -8.80
N VAL A 336 25.72 2.93 -10.05
CA VAL A 336 24.83 3.99 -10.56
C VAL A 336 23.92 3.37 -11.60
N VAL A 337 22.61 3.54 -11.41
CA VAL A 337 21.56 2.98 -12.25
C VAL A 337 20.59 4.08 -12.67
N GLU A 338 20.01 3.94 -13.86
CA GLU A 338 18.99 4.90 -14.34
C GLU A 338 17.70 4.74 -13.54
N GLU A 339 17.16 3.52 -13.47
CA GLU A 339 15.92 3.21 -12.77
C GLU A 339 16.12 2.02 -11.86
N LEU A 340 15.53 2.04 -10.65
CA LEU A 340 15.55 0.88 -9.74
C LEU A 340 14.86 -0.33 -10.38
N LEU A 341 13.77 -0.09 -11.12
CA LEU A 341 13.01 -1.11 -11.84
C LEU A 341 13.89 -1.93 -12.80
N ALA A 342 14.90 -1.31 -13.41
CA ALA A 342 15.81 -1.97 -14.36
C ALA A 342 16.75 -2.98 -13.69
N VAL A 343 16.90 -2.91 -12.36
CA VAL A 343 17.80 -3.77 -11.59
C VAL A 343 17.10 -4.62 -10.53
N GLN A 344 15.79 -4.49 -10.34
CA GLN A 344 15.01 -5.21 -9.32
C GLN A 344 15.17 -6.74 -9.34
N ASN A 345 15.45 -7.33 -10.52
CA ASN A 345 15.66 -8.79 -10.69
C ASN A 345 17.14 -9.21 -10.68
N LYS A 346 18.06 -8.30 -10.32
CA LYS A 346 19.48 -8.61 -10.20
C LYS A 346 19.81 -9.05 -8.78
N SER A 347 20.89 -9.81 -8.64
CA SER A 347 21.51 -10.11 -7.35
C SER A 347 22.94 -9.60 -7.39
N TYR A 348 23.36 -8.90 -6.35
CA TYR A 348 24.70 -8.35 -6.20
C TYR A 348 25.53 -9.20 -5.24
N ASP A 349 26.68 -9.68 -5.72
CA ASP A 349 27.57 -10.57 -4.94
C ASP A 349 28.33 -9.85 -3.80
N ARG A 350 28.29 -8.51 -3.79
CA ARG A 350 28.95 -7.64 -2.82
C ARG A 350 27.98 -6.59 -2.30
N PRO A 351 28.14 -6.10 -1.06
CA PRO A 351 27.28 -5.05 -0.52
C PRO A 351 27.33 -3.83 -1.43
N THR A 352 26.19 -3.47 -2.02
CA THR A 352 26.11 -2.45 -3.07
C THR A 352 25.22 -1.28 -2.63
N ILE A 353 25.72 -0.06 -2.82
CA ILE A 353 24.99 1.20 -2.66
C ILE A 353 24.50 1.60 -4.04
N LEU A 354 23.19 1.54 -4.27
CA LEU A 354 22.57 1.96 -5.52
C LEU A 354 22.28 3.46 -5.49
N VAL A 355 22.87 4.21 -6.42
CA VAL A 355 22.47 5.58 -6.73
C VAL A 355 21.56 5.52 -7.95
N ALA A 356 20.25 5.48 -7.72
CA ALA A 356 19.23 5.39 -8.75
C ALA A 356 18.76 6.80 -9.15
N LYS A 357 18.66 7.09 -10.44
CA LYS A 357 18.10 8.40 -10.87
C LYS A 357 16.60 8.45 -10.74
N SER A 358 15.92 7.31 -10.87
CA SER A 358 14.47 7.23 -10.66
C SER A 358 14.02 6.03 -9.84
N VAL A 359 13.07 6.28 -8.94
CA VAL A 359 12.40 5.31 -8.06
C VAL A 359 10.93 5.70 -7.93
N LYS A 360 10.02 4.83 -8.40
CA LYS A 360 8.58 5.09 -8.44
C LYS A 360 7.84 4.68 -7.17
N GLY A 361 8.41 3.77 -6.37
CA GLY A 361 7.85 3.32 -5.10
C GLY A 361 7.39 1.87 -5.09
N GLU A 362 7.07 1.29 -6.25
CA GLU A 362 6.50 -0.06 -6.40
C GLU A 362 7.56 -1.12 -6.73
N GLU A 363 8.82 -0.72 -6.83
CA GLU A 363 9.92 -1.63 -7.18
C GLU A 363 10.36 -2.51 -6.01
N GLU A 364 10.96 -3.65 -6.34
CA GLU A 364 11.68 -4.51 -5.39
C GLU A 364 13.14 -4.09 -5.24
N ILE A 365 13.66 -4.18 -4.01
CA ILE A 365 15.07 -3.89 -3.72
C ILE A 365 15.89 -5.15 -4.10
N PRO A 366 16.88 -5.05 -5.02
CA PRO A 366 17.65 -6.21 -5.46
C PRO A 366 18.49 -6.82 -4.32
N ASP A 367 18.62 -8.14 -4.33
CA ASP A 367 19.46 -8.87 -3.36
C ASP A 367 20.90 -8.36 -3.36
N GLY A 368 21.50 -8.23 -2.16
CA GLY A 368 22.87 -7.69 -1.99
C GLY A 368 22.97 -6.16 -1.98
N THR A 369 21.87 -5.45 -2.18
CA THR A 369 21.78 -4.00 -2.00
C THR A 369 21.75 -3.65 -0.52
N VAL A 370 22.67 -2.78 -0.08
CA VAL A 370 22.72 -2.27 1.31
C VAL A 370 22.22 -0.83 1.43
N ALA A 371 22.19 -0.09 0.31
CA ALA A 371 21.56 1.23 0.27
C ALA A 371 20.93 1.54 -1.08
N VAL A 372 19.89 2.38 -1.06
CA VAL A 372 19.32 3.06 -2.23
C VAL A 372 19.36 4.56 -1.97
N LEU A 373 19.92 5.34 -2.89
CA LEU A 373 19.97 6.80 -2.86
C LEU A 373 19.36 7.32 -4.17
N THR A 374 18.43 8.25 -4.09
CA THR A 374 17.68 8.73 -5.26
C THR A 374 17.35 10.22 -5.16
N PRO A 375 17.24 10.97 -6.27
CA PRO A 375 16.67 12.32 -6.23
C PRO A 375 15.14 12.31 -6.17
N ASP A 376 14.50 11.19 -6.54
CA ASP A 376 13.05 11.03 -6.45
C ASP A 376 12.62 10.90 -4.98
N MET A 377 11.41 11.35 -4.69
CA MET A 377 10.80 11.27 -3.35
C MET A 377 9.68 10.22 -3.36
N PRO A 378 10.03 8.93 -3.26
CA PRO A 378 9.02 7.87 -3.18
C PRO A 378 8.26 8.00 -1.86
N ASP A 379 7.02 7.51 -1.89
CA ASP A 379 6.14 7.59 -0.73
C ASP A 379 6.76 6.84 0.46
N VAL A 380 6.69 7.41 1.66
CA VAL A 380 7.26 6.83 2.89
C VAL A 380 6.61 5.51 3.29
N LEU A 381 5.41 5.25 2.78
CA LEU A 381 4.67 4.00 2.89
C LEU A 381 4.59 3.26 1.54
N SER A 382 5.35 3.68 0.52
CA SER A 382 5.51 2.90 -0.71
C SER A 382 6.16 1.56 -0.43
N HIS A 383 5.96 0.63 -1.36
CA HIS A 383 6.50 -0.71 -1.26
C HIS A 383 8.02 -0.70 -1.02
N VAL A 384 8.78 -0.01 -1.86
CA VAL A 384 10.24 0.11 -1.70
C VAL A 384 10.64 0.73 -0.35
N SER A 385 9.88 1.71 0.16
CA SER A 385 10.17 2.36 1.45
C SER A 385 9.96 1.42 2.64
N VAL A 386 8.86 0.67 2.65
CA VAL A 386 8.57 -0.31 3.71
C VAL A 386 9.57 -1.47 3.64
N ARG A 387 9.87 -1.98 2.44
CA ARG A 387 10.91 -2.99 2.21
C ARG A 387 12.27 -2.55 2.70
N ALA A 388 12.69 -1.31 2.42
CA ALA A 388 13.97 -0.80 2.89
C ALA A 388 14.09 -0.85 4.43
N ARG A 389 13.04 -0.49 5.16
CA ARG A 389 13.02 -0.54 6.63
C ARG A 389 13.03 -1.95 7.19
N ASN A 390 12.27 -2.84 6.55
CA ASN A 390 12.12 -4.23 6.96
C ASN A 390 13.41 -5.00 6.73
N CYS A 391 14.03 -4.83 5.56
CA CYS A 391 15.27 -5.49 5.17
C CYS A 391 16.53 -4.79 5.71
N LYS A 392 16.40 -3.71 6.49
CA LYS A 392 17.52 -2.91 7.02
C LYS A 392 18.47 -2.42 5.92
N VAL A 393 17.89 -1.95 4.82
CA VAL A 393 18.59 -1.27 3.72
C VAL A 393 18.51 0.23 3.99
N CYS A 394 19.64 0.93 3.89
CA CYS A 394 19.66 2.39 4.00
C CYS A 394 18.89 3.00 2.81
N PHE A 395 17.92 3.87 3.06
CA PHE A 395 17.16 4.49 1.98
C PHE A 395 16.96 5.97 2.24
N ALA A 396 17.41 6.81 1.31
CA ALA A 396 17.32 8.25 1.44
C ALA A 396 17.15 8.95 0.08
N THR A 397 16.37 10.02 0.08
CA THR A 397 16.22 10.95 -1.03
C THR A 397 17.22 12.10 -0.87
N CYS A 398 17.95 12.44 -1.94
CA CYS A 398 18.91 13.55 -2.01
C CYS A 398 18.39 14.65 -2.94
N PHE A 399 18.07 15.81 -2.39
CA PHE A 399 17.55 16.96 -3.15
C PHE A 399 18.64 17.84 -3.76
N ASP A 400 19.89 17.74 -3.28
CA ASP A 400 21.00 18.52 -3.84
C ASP A 400 21.62 17.79 -5.04
N PRO A 401 21.51 18.33 -6.26
CA PRO A 401 22.07 17.70 -7.45
C PRO A 401 23.60 17.62 -7.42
N LYS A 402 24.29 18.48 -6.66
CA LYS A 402 25.76 18.43 -6.51
C LYS A 402 26.19 17.24 -5.67
N ILE A 403 25.48 16.98 -4.57
CA ILE A 403 25.72 15.81 -3.71
C ILE A 403 25.44 14.53 -4.50
N LEU A 404 24.34 14.49 -5.26
CA LEU A 404 24.00 13.35 -6.10
C LEU A 404 25.08 13.11 -7.18
N ALA A 405 25.57 14.18 -7.82
CA ALA A 405 26.63 14.09 -8.82
C ALA A 405 27.95 13.59 -8.21
N ASP A 406 28.30 14.01 -6.99
CA ASP A 406 29.48 13.51 -6.27
C ASP A 406 29.36 12.01 -5.96
N LEU A 407 28.19 11.57 -5.46
CA LEU A 407 27.92 10.16 -5.21
C LEU A 407 28.01 9.33 -6.50
N GLN A 408 27.48 9.85 -7.61
CA GLN A 408 27.58 9.19 -8.93
C GLN A 408 29.04 9.12 -9.43
N ALA A 409 29.84 10.15 -9.19
CA ALA A 409 31.26 10.18 -9.56
C ALA A 409 32.09 9.14 -8.78
N ASN A 410 31.62 8.72 -7.60
CA ASN A 410 32.24 7.68 -6.79
C ASN A 410 31.85 6.24 -7.19
N LYS A 411 31.29 6.04 -8.39
CA LYS A 411 30.97 4.71 -8.93
C LYS A 411 32.15 3.73 -8.81
N GLY A 412 31.87 2.55 -8.27
CA GLY A 412 32.83 1.47 -8.06
C GLY A 412 33.68 1.60 -6.79
N LYS A 413 33.63 2.73 -6.08
CA LYS A 413 34.32 2.92 -4.80
C LYS A 413 33.49 2.42 -3.63
N LEU A 414 34.18 2.11 -2.54
CA LEU A 414 33.59 1.70 -1.28
C LEU A 414 33.29 2.94 -0.42
N LEU A 415 32.01 3.18 -0.11
CA LEU A 415 31.59 4.28 0.76
C LEU A 415 30.95 3.73 2.04
N ARG A 416 31.13 4.47 3.14
CA ARG A 416 30.35 4.32 4.36
C ARG A 416 29.29 5.41 4.39
N LEU A 417 28.03 5.02 4.60
CA LEU A 417 26.91 5.93 4.81
C LEU A 417 26.52 5.91 6.28
N LYS A 418 26.48 7.09 6.90
CA LYS A 418 26.01 7.31 8.26
C LYS A 418 24.77 8.21 8.22
N PRO A 419 23.58 7.63 8.03
CA PRO A 419 22.35 8.38 8.10
C PRO A 419 22.06 8.82 9.55
N SER A 420 21.61 10.05 9.67
CA SER A 420 20.92 10.59 10.84
C SER A 420 19.42 10.71 10.53
N SER A 421 18.62 11.30 11.42
CA SER A 421 17.19 11.52 11.17
C SER A 421 16.89 12.48 10.02
N ALA A 422 17.85 13.33 9.62
CA ALA A 422 17.62 14.39 8.63
C ALA A 422 18.77 14.57 7.61
N ASP A 423 19.86 13.81 7.74
CA ASP A 423 21.05 14.00 6.91
C ASP A 423 21.78 12.67 6.70
N VAL A 424 22.55 12.55 5.61
CA VAL A 424 23.38 11.38 5.32
C VAL A 424 24.82 11.83 5.13
N VAL A 425 25.66 11.52 6.12
CA VAL A 425 27.10 11.75 6.02
C VAL A 425 27.74 10.54 5.35
N TYR A 426 28.55 10.77 4.31
CA TYR A 426 29.27 9.70 3.62
C TYR A 426 30.76 9.96 3.52
N SER A 427 31.54 8.88 3.53
CA SER A 427 33.00 8.93 3.45
C SER A 427 33.56 7.72 2.69
N GLU A 428 34.61 7.93 1.89
CA GLU A 428 35.34 6.84 1.22
C GLU A 428 36.08 5.99 2.25
N VAL A 429 35.99 4.66 2.09
CA VAL A 429 36.64 3.66 2.96
C VAL A 429 37.59 2.83 2.12
N LYS A 430 38.77 2.52 2.66
CA LYS A 430 39.72 1.59 2.00
C LYS A 430 39.37 0.16 2.40
N GLU A 431 39.51 -0.80 1.48
CA GLU A 431 39.18 -2.22 1.73
C GLU A 431 39.89 -2.83 2.96
N VAL A 432 41.03 -2.27 3.37
CA VAL A 432 41.82 -2.71 4.52
C VAL A 432 41.10 -2.45 5.87
N ASP A 433 40.21 -1.45 5.93
CA ASP A 433 39.52 -1.05 7.17
C ASP A 433 38.26 -1.88 7.48
N LEU A 434 37.84 -2.78 6.58
CA LEU A 434 36.67 -3.67 6.77
C LEU A 434 36.93 -4.79 7.79
N ALA A 435 38.19 -5.18 7.99
CA ALA A 435 38.57 -6.26 8.91
C ALA A 435 38.27 -5.89 10.38
N ASP A 436 38.36 -4.61 10.74
CA ASP A 436 38.18 -4.12 12.11
C ASP A 436 36.71 -3.84 12.49
N SER A 437 35.78 -3.80 11.53
CA SER A 437 34.35 -3.52 11.77
C SER A 437 33.46 -4.76 11.98
N SER A 438 34.04 -5.97 12.03
CA SER A 438 33.30 -7.24 12.18
C SER A 438 32.65 -7.47 13.56
N ASN A 439 32.68 -6.48 14.47
CA ASN A 439 32.14 -6.59 15.84
C ASN A 439 30.74 -5.99 16.07
N LEU A 440 30.03 -5.52 15.04
CA LEU A 440 28.61 -5.18 15.18
C LEU A 440 27.75 -6.42 14.90
N LYS A 441 27.55 -7.24 15.93
CA LYS A 441 26.55 -8.32 15.93
C LYS A 441 25.14 -7.74 15.84
N GLY A 442 24.64 -7.54 14.63
CA GLY A 442 23.23 -7.67 14.32
C GLY A 442 22.95 -9.14 13.98
N ASP A 443 21.97 -9.74 14.65
CA ASP A 443 21.53 -11.12 14.44
C ASP A 443 21.07 -11.28 12.98
N SER A 444 22.01 -11.69 12.13
CA SER A 444 21.74 -12.10 10.76
C SER A 444 21.35 -13.57 10.80
N PRO A 445 20.25 -13.99 10.14
CA PRO A 445 19.97 -15.41 10.03
C PRO A 445 21.18 -16.05 9.36
N SER A 446 21.75 -17.06 10.00
CA SER A 446 22.92 -17.81 9.53
C SER A 446 22.79 -18.05 8.03
N SER A 447 23.68 -17.46 7.23
CA SER A 447 23.59 -17.61 5.78
C SER A 447 23.68 -19.10 5.48
N ILE A 448 22.60 -19.64 4.93
CA ILE A 448 22.59 -21.04 4.48
C ILE A 448 23.55 -21.06 3.31
N THR A 449 24.75 -21.56 3.54
CA THR A 449 25.73 -21.75 2.48
C THR A 449 25.23 -22.89 1.61
N LEU A 450 24.48 -22.56 0.55
CA LEU A 450 24.01 -23.52 -0.44
C LEU A 450 25.22 -23.99 -1.24
N VAL A 451 25.69 -25.21 -0.94
CA VAL A 451 26.74 -25.86 -1.72
C VAL A 451 26.19 -26.12 -3.12
N ARG A 452 26.72 -25.41 -4.12
CA ARG A 452 26.37 -25.62 -5.53
C ARG A 452 26.75 -27.04 -5.93
N LYS A 453 25.75 -27.86 -6.24
CA LYS A 453 25.95 -29.23 -6.72
C LYS A 453 26.43 -29.21 -8.17
N GLN A 454 27.37 -30.08 -8.52
CA GLN A 454 27.95 -30.15 -9.86
C GLN A 454 27.13 -31.09 -10.75
N PHE A 455 26.89 -30.69 -12.00
CA PHE A 455 26.15 -31.50 -12.97
C PHE A 455 26.92 -32.78 -13.30
N GLY A 456 26.30 -33.93 -13.04
CA GLY A 456 26.89 -35.26 -13.24
C GLY A 456 26.87 -35.80 -14.67
N GLY A 457 26.57 -34.97 -15.68
CA GLY A 457 26.65 -35.35 -17.10
C GLY A 457 25.45 -36.12 -17.68
N LYS A 458 24.36 -36.29 -16.93
CA LYS A 458 23.11 -36.92 -17.39
C LYS A 458 21.93 -36.00 -17.15
N TYR A 459 21.07 -35.84 -18.15
CA TYR A 459 19.88 -34.98 -18.03
C TYR A 459 18.68 -35.67 -17.38
N ALA A 460 18.67 -37.01 -17.29
CA ALA A 460 17.63 -37.76 -16.62
C ALA A 460 18.25 -38.99 -15.96
N ILE A 461 17.82 -39.29 -14.74
CA ILE A 461 18.26 -40.46 -13.98
C ILE A 461 17.05 -41.25 -13.47
N SER A 462 17.21 -42.57 -13.47
CA SER A 462 16.21 -43.52 -13.00
C SER A 462 16.21 -43.62 -11.47
N ALA A 463 15.14 -44.18 -10.88
CA ALA A 463 15.01 -44.33 -9.44
C ALA A 463 16.13 -45.20 -8.79
N GLU A 464 16.74 -46.08 -9.59
CA GLU A 464 17.91 -46.91 -9.23
C GLU A 464 19.19 -46.09 -9.06
N GLU A 465 19.27 -44.93 -9.71
CA GLU A 465 20.44 -44.04 -9.72
C GLU A 465 20.31 -42.90 -8.68
N PHE A 466 19.26 -42.89 -7.85
CA PHE A 466 19.02 -41.82 -6.89
C PHE A 466 20.02 -41.85 -5.72
N THR A 467 20.80 -40.77 -5.59
CA THR A 467 21.72 -40.57 -4.45
C THR A 467 21.44 -39.24 -3.72
N PRO A 468 21.91 -39.08 -2.46
CA PRO A 468 21.83 -37.81 -1.72
C PRO A 468 22.43 -36.61 -2.46
N GLU A 469 23.43 -36.89 -3.28
CA GLU A 469 24.20 -35.90 -4.02
C GLU A 469 23.49 -35.49 -5.31
N MET A 470 22.67 -36.37 -5.90
CA MET A 470 22.02 -36.15 -7.21
C MET A 470 20.54 -35.80 -7.13
N VAL A 471 19.78 -36.18 -6.09
CA VAL A 471 18.34 -35.89 -6.02
C VAL A 471 17.84 -35.51 -4.63
N GLY A 472 16.72 -34.80 -4.57
CA GLY A 472 16.13 -34.32 -3.31
C GLY A 472 15.53 -35.43 -2.45
N ALA A 473 15.21 -35.08 -1.19
CA ALA A 473 14.66 -36.02 -0.21
C ALA A 473 13.37 -36.71 -0.66
N LYS A 474 12.51 -36.01 -1.44
CA LYS A 474 11.26 -36.58 -1.99
C LYS A 474 11.55 -37.78 -2.91
N SER A 475 12.42 -37.61 -3.90
CA SER A 475 12.81 -38.69 -4.82
C SER A 475 13.47 -39.86 -4.09
N ARG A 476 14.30 -39.58 -3.08
CA ARG A 476 14.92 -40.60 -2.23
C ARG A 476 13.92 -41.40 -1.42
N ASN A 477 12.88 -40.77 -0.88
CA ASN A 477 11.83 -41.47 -0.15
C ASN A 477 11.06 -42.43 -1.06
N ILE A 478 10.81 -42.04 -2.33
CA ILE A 478 10.16 -42.94 -3.29
C ILE A 478 11.06 -44.15 -3.62
N SER A 479 12.35 -43.94 -3.84
CA SER A 479 13.31 -45.05 -4.05
C SER A 479 13.41 -45.96 -2.82
N TYR A 480 13.39 -45.40 -1.60
CA TYR A 480 13.38 -46.15 -0.35
C TYR A 480 12.13 -47.02 -0.16
N LEU A 481 10.96 -46.55 -0.59
CA LEU A 481 9.71 -47.31 -0.50
C LEU A 481 9.68 -48.50 -1.47
N LYS A 482 10.48 -48.47 -2.54
CA LYS A 482 10.57 -49.53 -3.54
C LYS A 482 11.07 -50.83 -2.89
N GLY A 483 10.21 -51.85 -2.88
CA GLY A 483 10.49 -53.15 -2.26
C GLY A 483 10.21 -53.22 -0.74
N LYS A 484 9.74 -52.14 -0.12
CA LYS A 484 9.35 -52.10 1.32
C LYS A 484 7.86 -51.99 1.57
N VAL A 485 7.06 -51.73 0.54
CA VAL A 485 5.61 -51.70 0.63
C VAL A 485 4.98 -53.00 0.13
N PRO A 486 3.81 -53.40 0.66
CA PRO A 486 3.06 -54.53 0.13
C PRO A 486 2.75 -54.40 -1.37
N SER A 487 2.65 -55.52 -2.06
CA SER A 487 2.46 -55.58 -3.53
C SER A 487 1.17 -54.92 -4.04
N TRP A 488 0.20 -54.63 -3.17
CA TRP A 488 -1.03 -53.92 -3.50
C TRP A 488 -0.90 -52.39 -3.43
N VAL A 489 0.21 -51.86 -2.91
CA VAL A 489 0.52 -50.42 -2.91
C VAL A 489 1.36 -50.09 -4.14
N GLY A 490 0.75 -49.46 -5.14
CA GLY A 490 1.44 -49.02 -6.35
C GLY A 490 2.40 -47.86 -6.06
N ILE A 491 3.68 -48.04 -6.36
CA ILE A 491 4.67 -46.95 -6.32
C ILE A 491 4.80 -46.36 -7.73
N PRO A 492 4.71 -45.02 -7.88
CA PRO A 492 4.86 -44.37 -9.19
C PRO A 492 6.23 -44.64 -9.83
N THR A 493 6.24 -44.91 -11.14
CA THR A 493 7.48 -44.91 -11.90
C THR A 493 8.08 -43.51 -11.87
N SER A 494 9.34 -43.40 -11.43
CA SER A 494 9.97 -42.11 -11.13
C SER A 494 11.24 -41.92 -11.94
N VAL A 495 11.36 -40.74 -12.55
CA VAL A 495 12.56 -40.23 -13.22
C VAL A 495 12.83 -38.86 -12.61
N ALA A 496 14.10 -38.51 -12.38
CA ALA A 496 14.49 -37.21 -11.86
C ALA A 496 15.51 -36.53 -12.78
N LEU A 497 15.45 -35.20 -12.80
CA LEU A 497 16.55 -34.36 -13.25
C LEU A 497 17.57 -34.28 -12.10
N PRO A 498 18.84 -34.71 -12.27
CA PRO A 498 19.82 -34.64 -11.21
C PRO A 498 20.18 -33.19 -10.87
N PHE A 499 20.66 -32.96 -9.66
CA PHE A 499 21.18 -31.66 -9.23
C PHE A 499 22.42 -31.25 -10.04
N GLY A 500 22.54 -29.94 -10.27
CA GLY A 500 23.70 -29.31 -10.92
C GLY A 500 23.37 -28.77 -12.30
#